data_AF-A0A944TS69-F1
#
_entry.id   AF-A0A944TS69-F1
#
_cell.length_a   1.000
_cell.length_b   1.000
_cell.length_c   1.000
_cell.angle_alpha   90.00
_cell.angle_beta   90.00
_cell.angle_gamma   90.00
#
_symmetry.space_group_name_H-M   'P 1'
#
loop_
_entity.id
_entity.type
_entity.pdbx_description
1 polymer ?
#
loop_
_entity_poly.entity_id
_entity_poly.type
_entity_poly.pdbx_seq_one_letter_code
_entity_poly.pdbx_strand_id
1 'polypeptide(L)'
;MTSLKKQNGFTLVEVMVAITLLTFLMVGVYTIIENSTDTKDQILAEDREMMAVQGALGRFALDFSQIFSPAYFAYEHKKEDDRNKVPQGDSPKPSFTFTPSEQFSGVSYRGDPIPSIKSDRNSFEFFTASNRRKVQDVRHSRFAWVRYSIVTSSEEEKNKEAPLTLVRQFLANNPFDGELDWGVAKEYTLLSNIKKMQFEYWNSATQKFESSVETLGNRKYSLKAVRLVLTWVDKNNSEFEVSRTFRSLWPNFDTKKDYEDRKKAEKEVAKDKPGEDDEDL
;
A
#
# COMPACT_ATOMS: atom_id res chain seq x y z
N MET A 1 -14.81 -78.98 45.08
CA MET A 1 -15.21 -77.55 45.00
C MET A 1 -14.73 -77.03 43.64
N THR A 2 -15.57 -77.10 42.62
CA THR A 2 -15.25 -76.54 41.30
C THR A 2 -16.57 -76.25 40.59
N SER A 3 -16.98 -74.99 40.63
CA SER A 3 -18.10 -74.47 39.86
C SER A 3 -17.68 -74.40 38.40
N LEU A 4 -18.13 -75.37 37.58
CA LEU A 4 -18.12 -75.27 36.12
C LEU A 4 -19.20 -74.24 35.74
N LYS A 5 -18.77 -72.99 35.53
CA LYS A 5 -19.61 -71.95 34.93
C LYS A 5 -20.07 -72.41 33.55
N LYS A 6 -21.39 -72.47 33.32
CA LYS A 6 -22.01 -72.60 32.00
C LYS A 6 -21.43 -71.52 31.07
N GLN A 7 -20.61 -71.90 30.11
CA GLN A 7 -20.23 -71.03 29.00
C GLN A 7 -21.37 -71.05 28.00
N ASN A 8 -22.31 -70.13 28.16
CA ASN A 8 -23.28 -69.85 27.10
C ASN A 8 -22.51 -69.18 25.95
N GLY A 9 -22.26 -69.92 24.87
CA GLY A 9 -21.69 -69.37 23.65
C GLY A 9 -22.65 -68.35 23.02
N PHE A 10 -22.08 -67.31 22.41
CA PHE A 10 -22.86 -66.32 21.66
C PHE A 10 -23.64 -66.98 20.53
N THR A 11 -24.89 -66.56 20.35
CA THR A 11 -25.68 -67.04 19.21
C THR A 11 -25.19 -66.36 17.93
N LEU A 12 -25.27 -67.04 16.80
CA LEU A 12 -24.85 -66.51 15.49
C LEU A 12 -25.59 -65.21 15.13
N VAL A 13 -26.86 -65.10 15.55
CA VAL A 13 -27.68 -63.90 15.40
C VAL A 13 -27.12 -62.73 16.22
N GLU A 14 -26.69 -62.97 17.45
CA GLU A 14 -26.13 -61.94 18.33
C GLU A 14 -24.78 -61.41 17.80
N VAL A 15 -23.95 -62.30 17.24
CA VAL A 15 -22.72 -61.90 16.55
C VAL A 15 -23.04 -61.08 15.30
N MET A 16 -24.05 -61.46 14.51
CA MET A 16 -24.49 -60.68 13.35
C MET A 16 -24.99 -59.29 13.75
N VAL A 17 -25.84 -59.20 14.78
CA VAL A 17 -26.37 -57.91 15.27
C VAL A 17 -25.25 -57.03 15.83
N ALA A 18 -24.26 -57.61 16.52
CA ALA A 18 -23.11 -56.87 17.01
C ALA A 18 -22.25 -56.31 15.86
N ILE A 19 -22.00 -57.11 14.82
CA ILE A 19 -21.24 -56.67 13.65
C ILE A 19 -21.98 -55.56 12.90
N THR A 20 -23.30 -55.66 12.73
CA THR A 20 -24.08 -54.63 12.03
C THR A 20 -24.11 -53.32 12.82
N LEU A 21 -24.28 -53.37 14.15
CA LEU A 21 -24.20 -52.17 14.99
C LEU A 21 -22.80 -51.54 14.93
N LEU A 22 -21.75 -52.35 14.95
CA LEU A 22 -20.38 -51.87 14.85
C LEU A 22 -20.10 -51.21 13.50
N THR A 23 -20.59 -51.77 12.39
CA THR A 23 -20.42 -51.13 11.07
C THR A 23 -21.17 -49.81 10.98
N PHE A 24 -22.39 -49.70 11.50
CA PHE A 24 -23.10 -48.42 11.55
C PHE A 24 -22.37 -47.37 12.40
N LEU A 25 -21.83 -47.76 13.56
CA LEU A 25 -21.01 -46.87 14.38
C LEU A 25 -19.73 -46.42 13.67
N MET A 26 -19.04 -47.35 12.99
CA MET A 26 -17.82 -47.04 12.24
C MET A 26 -18.10 -46.08 11.08
N VAL A 27 -19.20 -46.27 10.35
CA VAL A 27 -19.62 -45.32 9.29
C VAL A 27 -19.89 -43.94 9.90
N GLY A 28 -20.60 -43.86 11.02
CA GLY A 28 -20.86 -42.59 11.71
C GLY A 28 -19.57 -41.88 12.16
N VAL A 29 -18.63 -42.63 12.73
CA VAL A 29 -17.32 -42.09 13.14
C VAL A 29 -16.53 -41.61 11.94
N TYR A 30 -16.51 -42.37 10.85
CA TYR A 30 -15.81 -41.99 9.62
C TYR A 30 -16.37 -40.68 9.04
N THR A 31 -17.69 -40.56 8.92
CA THR A 31 -18.34 -39.33 8.43
C THR A 31 -18.05 -38.13 9.33
N ILE A 32 -18.00 -38.31 10.65
CA ILE A 32 -17.65 -37.22 11.58
C ILE A 32 -16.18 -36.79 11.38
N ILE A 33 -15.27 -37.75 11.23
CA ILE A 33 -13.84 -37.46 11.03
C ILE A 33 -13.61 -36.75 9.70
N GLU A 34 -14.24 -37.21 8.62
CA GLU A 34 -14.14 -36.61 7.29
C GLU A 34 -14.66 -35.17 7.31
N ASN A 35 -15.90 -34.97 7.79
CA ASN A 35 -16.49 -33.63 7.93
C ASN A 35 -15.64 -32.70 8.81
N SER A 36 -15.07 -33.22 9.91
CA SER A 36 -14.20 -32.44 10.79
C SER A 36 -12.87 -32.08 10.14
N THR A 37 -12.34 -32.95 9.28
CA THR A 37 -11.08 -32.72 8.57
C THR A 37 -11.29 -31.70 7.46
N ASP A 38 -12.34 -31.85 6.65
CA ASP A 38 -12.68 -30.92 5.58
C ASP A 38 -12.99 -29.52 6.12
N THR A 39 -13.78 -29.45 7.20
CA THR A 39 -14.09 -28.17 7.87
C THR A 39 -12.82 -27.49 8.37
N LYS A 40 -11.91 -28.26 8.99
CA LYS A 40 -10.63 -27.74 9.47
C LYS A 40 -9.79 -27.20 8.31
N ASP A 41 -9.69 -27.95 7.22
CA ASP A 41 -8.88 -27.57 6.07
C ASP A 41 -9.44 -26.33 5.36
N GLN A 42 -10.77 -26.22 5.28
CA GLN A 42 -11.45 -25.01 4.80
C GLN A 42 -11.14 -23.80 5.67
N ILE A 43 -11.32 -23.90 6.99
CA ILE A 43 -11.03 -22.80 7.93
C ILE A 43 -9.55 -22.38 7.83
N LEU A 44 -8.62 -23.34 7.76
CA LEU A 44 -7.21 -23.04 7.61
C LEU A 44 -6.87 -22.34 6.29
N ALA A 45 -7.60 -22.64 5.21
CA ALA A 45 -7.44 -21.96 3.93
C ALA A 45 -7.93 -20.51 4.01
N GLU A 46 -9.13 -20.29 4.56
CA GLU A 46 -9.72 -18.96 4.77
C GLU A 46 -8.82 -18.09 5.67
N ASP A 47 -8.32 -18.65 6.77
CA ASP A 47 -7.41 -17.95 7.68
C ASP A 47 -6.11 -17.51 7.00
N ARG A 48 -5.51 -18.37 6.17
CA ARG A 48 -4.29 -18.04 5.42
C ARG A 48 -4.51 -16.89 4.45
N GLU A 49 -5.65 -16.86 3.77
CA GLU A 49 -6.02 -15.79 2.84
C GLU A 49 -6.26 -14.47 3.58
N MET A 50 -6.99 -14.51 4.69
CA MET A 50 -7.19 -13.34 5.54
C MET A 50 -5.84 -12.79 6.07
N MET A 51 -4.94 -13.67 6.50
CA MET A 51 -3.58 -13.27 6.92
C MET A 51 -2.80 -12.62 5.78
N ALA A 52 -2.91 -13.12 4.54
CA ALA A 52 -2.27 -12.51 3.37
C ALA A 52 -2.82 -11.10 3.10
N VAL A 53 -4.15 -10.92 3.15
CA VAL A 53 -4.79 -9.60 3.01
C VAL A 53 -4.30 -8.64 4.09
N GLN A 54 -4.30 -9.06 5.36
CA GLN A 54 -3.81 -8.22 6.46
C GLN A 54 -2.32 -7.90 6.31
N GLY A 55 -1.51 -8.85 5.84
CA GLY A 55 -0.09 -8.64 5.53
C GLY A 55 0.11 -7.59 4.43
N ALA A 56 -0.66 -7.68 3.33
CA ALA A 56 -0.62 -6.73 2.22
C ALA A 56 -1.04 -5.32 2.68
N LEU A 57 -2.17 -5.20 3.39
CA LEU A 57 -2.65 -3.93 3.94
C LEU A 57 -1.68 -3.35 4.98
N GLY A 58 -1.07 -4.19 5.81
CA GLY A 58 -0.05 -3.80 6.77
C GLY A 58 1.20 -3.26 6.09
N ARG A 59 1.64 -3.89 5.00
CA ARG A 59 2.77 -3.39 4.20
C ARG A 59 2.45 -2.03 3.58
N PHE A 60 1.26 -1.88 3.02
CA PHE A 60 0.80 -0.59 2.46
C PHE A 60 0.75 0.50 3.54
N ALA A 61 0.23 0.18 4.73
CA ALA A 61 0.21 1.11 5.86
C ALA A 61 1.61 1.59 6.24
N LEU A 62 2.59 0.69 6.32
CA LEU A 62 3.97 1.03 6.66
C LEU A 62 4.60 1.96 5.63
N ASP A 63 4.50 1.62 4.34
CA ASP A 63 5.12 2.42 3.29
C ASP A 63 4.46 3.80 3.17
N PHE A 64 3.13 3.86 3.25
CA PHE A 64 2.36 5.09 3.14
C PHE A 64 2.51 6.00 4.36
N SER A 65 2.58 5.44 5.57
CA SER A 65 2.73 6.23 6.80
C SER A 65 4.00 7.07 6.82
N GLN A 66 5.01 6.68 6.03
CA GLN A 66 6.29 7.38 5.90
C GLN A 66 6.54 7.82 4.46
N ILE A 67 5.49 8.11 3.69
CA ILE A 67 5.64 8.78 2.40
C ILE A 67 6.44 10.07 2.61
N PHE A 68 7.50 10.24 1.83
CA PHE A 68 8.42 11.35 1.98
C PHE A 68 8.16 12.38 0.90
N SER A 69 8.01 13.63 1.32
CA SER A 69 8.04 14.77 0.43
C SER A 69 8.43 16.03 1.22
N PRO A 70 9.36 16.85 0.73
CA PRO A 70 9.62 18.15 1.32
C PRO A 70 8.39 19.06 1.34
N ALA A 71 7.42 18.84 0.44
CA ALA A 71 6.19 19.62 0.36
C ALA A 71 5.31 19.56 1.63
N TYR A 72 5.59 18.65 2.56
CA TYR A 72 4.92 18.62 3.86
C TYR A 72 5.38 19.72 4.83
N PHE A 73 6.58 20.26 4.68
CA PHE A 73 7.19 21.19 5.64
C PHE A 73 7.99 22.33 5.00
N ALA A 74 8.03 22.37 3.67
CA ALA A 74 8.61 23.43 2.88
C ALA A 74 7.75 23.63 1.63
N TYR A 75 7.55 24.88 1.21
CA TYR A 75 6.83 25.16 -0.02
C TYR A 75 7.72 24.93 -1.24
N GLU A 76 7.08 24.63 -2.37
CA GLU A 76 7.74 24.46 -3.66
C GLU A 76 8.36 25.79 -4.12
N HIS A 77 9.61 25.75 -4.55
CA HIS A 77 10.25 26.90 -5.17
C HIS A 77 9.66 27.08 -6.57
N LYS A 78 8.82 28.10 -6.77
CA LYS A 78 8.36 28.45 -8.11
C LYS A 78 9.56 28.93 -8.92
N LYS A 79 9.84 28.27 -10.05
CA LYS A 79 10.76 28.80 -11.06
C LYS A 79 9.99 29.86 -11.86
N GLU A 80 9.90 31.07 -11.33
CA GLU A 80 9.79 32.28 -12.17
C GLU A 80 11.21 32.81 -12.39
N ASP A 81 11.42 33.58 -13.46
CA ASP A 81 12.69 34.05 -14.06
C ASP A 81 13.66 34.86 -13.16
N ASP A 82 13.78 34.54 -11.88
CA ASP A 82 14.63 35.20 -10.88
C ASP A 82 16.10 34.76 -10.94
N ARG A 83 16.61 34.54 -12.15
CA ARG A 83 18.06 34.75 -12.35
C ARG A 83 18.42 36.24 -12.22
N ASN A 84 17.44 37.14 -12.38
CA ASN A 84 17.66 38.59 -12.41
C ASN A 84 17.00 39.41 -11.28
N LYS A 85 16.18 38.83 -10.38
CA LYS A 85 15.73 39.52 -9.16
C LYS A 85 15.98 38.66 -7.92
N VAL A 86 17.21 38.69 -7.42
CA VAL A 86 17.49 38.30 -6.04
C VAL A 86 17.63 39.59 -5.23
N PRO A 87 16.84 39.80 -4.17
CA PRO A 87 17.10 40.88 -3.22
C PRO A 87 18.52 40.71 -2.65
N GLN A 88 19.32 41.78 -2.69
CA GLN A 88 20.59 41.86 -1.97
C GLN A 88 20.33 41.74 -0.46
N GLY A 89 20.28 40.50 0.03
CA GLY A 89 20.20 40.16 1.44
C GLY A 89 20.98 38.86 1.66
N ASP A 90 21.63 38.75 2.81
CA ASP A 90 22.56 37.68 3.24
C ASP A 90 21.96 36.26 3.32
N SER A 91 20.89 35.97 2.59
CA SER A 91 20.36 34.62 2.45
C SER A 91 21.31 33.80 1.55
N PRO A 92 21.86 32.67 2.04
CA PRO A 92 22.74 31.84 1.23
C PRO A 92 21.99 31.37 -0.01
N LYS A 93 22.42 31.85 -1.19
CA LYS A 93 21.94 31.36 -2.49
C LYS A 93 22.14 29.85 -2.51
N PRO A 94 21.10 29.02 -2.70
CA PRO A 94 21.30 27.59 -2.87
C PRO A 94 22.13 27.40 -4.15
N SER A 95 23.39 26.98 -4.00
CA SER A 95 24.34 26.77 -5.10
C SER A 95 24.01 25.51 -5.93
N PHE A 96 22.78 25.02 -5.87
CA PHE A 96 22.38 23.76 -6.49
C PHE A 96 21.73 24.01 -7.84
N THR A 97 22.42 23.61 -8.91
CA THR A 97 21.80 23.44 -10.23
C THR A 97 20.96 22.17 -10.20
N PHE A 98 19.68 22.30 -9.83
CA PHE A 98 18.73 21.19 -9.89
C PHE A 98 18.12 21.09 -11.29
N THR A 99 18.35 19.94 -11.93
CA THR A 99 17.68 19.55 -13.17
C THR A 99 16.48 18.68 -12.80
N PRO A 100 15.24 19.10 -13.11
CA PRO A 100 14.07 18.26 -12.91
C PRO A 100 14.21 16.94 -13.66
N SER A 101 13.81 15.85 -13.02
CA SER A 101 13.71 14.53 -13.62
C SER A 101 12.28 14.01 -13.53
N GLU A 102 12.03 12.83 -14.09
CA GLU A 102 10.70 12.19 -14.02
C GLU A 102 10.31 11.84 -12.57
N GLN A 103 11.32 11.59 -11.72
CA GLN A 103 11.23 11.18 -10.31
C GLN A 103 11.20 12.38 -9.38
N PHE A 104 11.84 13.48 -9.77
CA PHE A 104 11.91 14.69 -8.97
C PHE A 104 11.46 15.88 -9.82
N SER A 105 10.20 16.27 -9.65
CA SER A 105 9.56 17.30 -10.48
C SER A 105 10.05 18.72 -10.15
N GLY A 106 10.55 18.94 -8.94
CA GLY A 106 10.93 20.26 -8.47
C GLY A 106 11.83 20.23 -7.24
N VAL A 107 12.08 21.41 -6.69
CA VAL A 107 12.80 21.61 -5.44
C VAL A 107 11.96 22.45 -4.50
N SER A 108 12.08 22.16 -3.21
CA SER A 108 11.55 23.02 -2.17
C SER A 108 12.37 24.31 -2.06
N TYR A 109 11.83 25.30 -1.35
CA TYR A 109 12.55 26.52 -1.01
C TYR A 109 13.92 26.27 -0.32
N ARG A 110 14.05 25.16 0.41
CA ARG A 110 15.30 24.77 1.07
C ARG A 110 16.30 24.04 0.16
N GLY A 111 15.96 23.85 -1.11
CA GLY A 111 16.78 23.11 -2.07
C GLY A 111 16.59 21.59 -2.03
N ASP A 112 15.70 21.07 -1.17
CA ASP A 112 15.41 19.63 -1.14
C ASP A 112 14.58 19.20 -2.37
N PRO A 113 14.93 18.11 -3.07
CA PRO A 113 14.20 17.65 -4.25
C PRO A 113 12.82 17.08 -3.86
N ILE A 114 11.79 17.48 -4.61
CA ILE A 114 10.40 17.06 -4.40
C ILE A 114 10.13 15.82 -5.25
N PRO A 115 9.87 14.65 -4.64
CA PRO A 115 9.58 13.45 -5.39
C PRO A 115 8.21 13.54 -6.07
N SER A 116 8.15 13.06 -7.32
CA SER A 116 6.91 12.86 -8.04
C SER A 116 6.09 11.74 -7.39
N ILE A 117 4.78 11.91 -7.34
CA ILE A 117 3.85 10.81 -7.04
C ILE A 117 3.12 10.50 -8.34
N LYS A 118 3.21 9.24 -8.78
CA LYS A 118 2.55 8.77 -10.01
C LYS A 118 1.49 7.76 -9.63
N SER A 119 0.31 7.92 -10.20
CA SER A 119 -0.76 6.96 -10.07
C SER A 119 -1.39 6.73 -11.43
N ASP A 120 -1.33 5.50 -11.88
CA ASP A 120 -2.15 5.02 -12.98
C ASP A 120 -3.32 4.21 -12.41
N ARG A 121 -4.17 3.70 -13.30
CA ARG A 121 -5.28 2.80 -12.90
C ARG A 121 -4.80 1.55 -12.18
N ASN A 122 -3.63 1.04 -12.56
CA ASN A 122 -3.09 -0.24 -12.10
C ASN A 122 -1.84 -0.09 -11.25
N SER A 123 -1.28 1.12 -11.10
CA SER A 123 -0.01 1.35 -10.43
C SER A 123 -0.09 2.56 -9.50
N PHE A 124 0.67 2.50 -8.41
CA PHE A 124 0.89 3.63 -7.53
C PHE A 124 2.37 3.67 -7.11
N GLU A 125 3.05 4.72 -7.52
CA GLU A 125 4.48 4.94 -7.31
C GLU A 125 4.71 6.17 -6.42
N PHE A 126 5.50 5.99 -5.37
CA PHE A 126 5.84 7.07 -4.46
C PHE A 126 7.16 6.83 -3.75
N PHE A 127 7.71 7.92 -3.22
CA PHE A 127 8.93 7.92 -2.43
C PHE A 127 8.63 7.78 -0.95
N THR A 128 9.33 6.90 -0.24
CA THR A 128 9.09 6.62 1.18
C THR A 128 10.38 6.60 1.99
N ALA A 129 10.28 6.97 3.27
CA ALA A 129 11.34 6.89 4.26
C ALA A 129 11.27 5.62 5.13
N SER A 130 10.37 4.68 4.79
CA SER A 130 10.10 3.45 5.53
C SER A 130 11.12 2.33 5.34
N ASN A 131 12.13 2.51 4.48
CA ASN A 131 13.07 1.44 4.19
C ASN A 131 13.99 1.16 5.38
N ARG A 132 14.16 -0.13 5.70
CA ARG A 132 15.04 -0.61 6.76
C ARG A 132 16.00 -1.64 6.19
N ARG A 133 17.29 -1.47 6.49
CA ARG A 133 18.34 -2.44 6.13
C ARG A 133 18.13 -3.73 6.94
N LYS A 134 18.07 -4.86 6.24
CA LYS A 134 17.93 -6.20 6.86
C LYS A 134 19.27 -6.92 7.03
N VAL A 135 20.26 -6.56 6.21
CA VAL A 135 21.58 -7.18 6.17
C VAL A 135 22.63 -6.09 6.37
N GLN A 136 23.67 -6.42 7.14
CA GLN A 136 24.82 -5.55 7.37
C GLN A 136 25.59 -5.33 6.04
N ASP A 137 26.18 -4.15 5.87
CA ASP A 137 27.03 -3.77 4.72
C ASP A 137 26.37 -3.70 3.33
N VAL A 138 25.03 -3.77 3.26
CA VAL A 138 24.32 -3.46 2.01
C VAL A 138 24.18 -1.94 1.83
N ARG A 139 24.54 -1.44 0.64
CA ARG A 139 24.46 -0.04 0.23
C ARG A 139 23.02 0.40 -0.07
N HIS A 140 22.14 0.29 0.92
CA HIS A 140 20.76 0.76 0.84
C HIS A 140 20.59 2.08 1.60
N SER A 141 19.85 3.00 0.99
CA SER A 141 19.38 4.21 1.66
C SER A 141 18.21 3.90 2.61
N ARG A 142 17.95 4.80 3.57
CA ARG A 142 16.71 4.80 4.37
C ARG A 142 15.49 5.21 3.53
N PHE A 143 15.74 5.92 2.43
CA PHE A 143 14.71 6.25 1.45
C PHE A 143 14.65 5.17 0.37
N ALA A 144 13.46 4.98 -0.17
CA ALA A 144 13.23 4.07 -1.28
C ALA A 144 12.07 4.56 -2.16
N TRP A 145 12.14 4.22 -3.44
CA TRP A 145 10.98 4.24 -4.30
C TRP A 145 10.19 2.96 -4.11
N VAL A 146 8.88 3.07 -4.01
CA VAL A 146 7.97 1.94 -3.91
C VAL A 146 6.94 2.04 -5.02
N ARG A 147 6.72 0.91 -5.68
CA ARG A 147 5.67 0.75 -6.69
C ARG A 147 4.77 -0.39 -6.27
N TYR A 148 3.49 -0.09 -6.17
CA TYR A 148 2.44 -1.10 -6.15
C TYR A 148 1.89 -1.22 -7.56
N SER A 149 1.79 -2.43 -8.08
CA SER A 149 1.17 -2.67 -9.38
C SER A 149 0.23 -3.87 -9.34
N ILE A 150 -0.79 -3.82 -10.18
CA ILE A 150 -1.67 -4.94 -10.46
C ILE A 150 -1.17 -5.65 -11.70
N VAL A 151 -0.87 -6.93 -11.57
CA VAL A 151 -0.43 -7.81 -12.66
C VAL A 151 -1.42 -8.94 -12.82
N THR A 152 -1.64 -9.42 -14.04
CA THR A 152 -2.47 -10.61 -14.27
C THR A 152 -1.73 -11.85 -13.77
N SER A 153 -2.39 -12.69 -12.99
CA SER A 153 -1.84 -13.94 -12.47
C SER A 153 -1.38 -14.87 -13.59
N SER A 154 -0.32 -15.63 -13.35
CA SER A 154 0.17 -16.67 -14.27
C SER A 154 -0.89 -17.74 -14.52
N GLU A 155 -0.84 -18.39 -15.69
CA GLU A 155 -1.83 -19.38 -16.16
C GLU A 155 -2.09 -20.51 -15.15
N GLU A 156 -1.09 -20.91 -14.35
CA GLU A 156 -1.19 -21.99 -13.36
C GLU A 156 -2.00 -21.62 -12.10
N GLU A 157 -2.13 -20.33 -11.77
CA GLU A 157 -2.83 -19.84 -10.56
C GLU A 157 -4.11 -19.04 -10.91
N LYS A 158 -4.58 -19.18 -12.14
CA LYS A 158 -5.59 -18.27 -12.72
C LYS A 158 -6.98 -18.58 -12.20
N ASN A 159 -7.40 -17.93 -11.11
CA ASN A 159 -8.81 -17.80 -10.80
C ASN A 159 -9.47 -16.91 -11.88
N LYS A 160 -10.42 -17.48 -12.63
CA LYS A 160 -11.10 -16.76 -13.73
C LYS A 160 -11.91 -15.57 -13.23
N GLU A 161 -12.43 -15.64 -12.01
CA GLU A 161 -13.24 -14.57 -11.42
C GLU A 161 -12.40 -13.45 -10.82
N ALA A 162 -11.16 -13.76 -10.42
CA ALA A 162 -10.23 -12.81 -9.82
C ALA A 162 -8.79 -13.01 -10.36
N PRO A 163 -8.53 -12.58 -11.61
CA PRO A 163 -7.28 -12.89 -12.29
C PRO A 163 -6.13 -11.96 -11.92
N LEU A 164 -6.31 -11.07 -10.94
CA LEU A 164 -5.34 -10.01 -10.64
C LEU A 164 -4.51 -10.36 -9.40
N THR A 165 -3.25 -9.92 -9.42
CA THR A 165 -2.30 -10.07 -8.34
C THR A 165 -1.67 -8.71 -8.03
N LEU A 166 -1.64 -8.36 -6.74
CA LEU A 166 -0.94 -7.19 -6.23
C LEU A 166 0.52 -7.53 -6.02
N VAL A 167 1.38 -6.85 -6.76
CA VAL A 167 2.83 -6.93 -6.59
C VAL A 167 3.37 -5.61 -6.05
N ARG A 168 4.46 -5.72 -5.32
CA ARG A 168 5.21 -4.59 -4.79
C ARG A 168 6.65 -4.68 -5.26
N GLN A 169 7.14 -3.59 -5.84
CA GLN A 169 8.56 -3.37 -6.12
C GLN A 169 9.10 -2.29 -5.20
N PHE A 170 10.38 -2.39 -4.87
CA PHE A 170 11.07 -1.33 -4.14
C PHE A 170 12.51 -1.17 -4.62
N LEU A 171 12.95 0.08 -4.69
CA LEU A 171 14.30 0.47 -5.10
C LEU A 171 14.91 1.36 -4.03
N ALA A 172 15.95 0.84 -3.36
CA ALA A 172 16.65 1.53 -2.27
C ALA A 172 18.12 1.86 -2.61
N ASN A 173 18.62 1.36 -3.74
CA ASN A 173 19.94 1.66 -4.27
C ASN A 173 19.86 3.01 -4.99
N ASN A 174 20.69 3.98 -4.57
CA ASN A 174 20.73 5.33 -5.15
C ASN A 174 19.32 5.93 -5.41
N PRO A 175 18.48 6.07 -4.37
CA PRO A 175 17.07 6.45 -4.56
C PRO A 175 16.87 7.91 -5.02
N PHE A 176 17.94 8.70 -5.08
CA PHE A 176 17.96 10.08 -5.57
C PHE A 176 18.48 10.19 -7.00
N ASP A 177 18.73 9.06 -7.67
CA ASP A 177 19.09 9.08 -9.08
C ASP A 177 17.92 9.57 -9.93
N GLY A 178 18.23 10.20 -11.05
CA GLY A 178 17.27 10.81 -11.95
C GLY A 178 16.52 9.81 -12.83
N GLU A 179 16.91 8.53 -12.82
CA GLU A 179 16.30 7.46 -13.60
C GLU A 179 16.06 6.23 -12.70
N LEU A 180 14.87 5.63 -12.79
CA LEU A 180 14.53 4.41 -12.08
C LEU A 180 14.35 3.27 -13.06
N ASP A 181 15.16 2.23 -12.89
CA ASP A 181 14.98 0.97 -13.61
C ASP A 181 14.16 -0.01 -12.77
N TRP A 182 12.86 -0.05 -13.06
CA TRP A 182 11.96 -1.02 -12.44
C TRP A 182 12.14 -2.45 -12.96
N GLY A 183 12.80 -2.66 -14.12
CA GLY A 183 13.05 -3.98 -14.67
C GLY A 183 14.05 -4.80 -13.84
N VAL A 184 14.96 -4.12 -13.14
CA VAL A 184 15.90 -4.73 -12.18
C VAL A 184 15.27 -4.91 -10.80
N ALA A 185 14.19 -4.19 -10.50
CA ALA A 185 13.53 -4.25 -9.20
C ALA A 185 12.80 -5.58 -9.01
N LYS A 186 13.18 -6.32 -7.96
CA LYS A 186 12.50 -7.56 -7.59
C LYS A 186 11.02 -7.30 -7.26
N GLU A 187 10.15 -8.07 -7.89
CA GLU A 187 8.72 -8.11 -7.63
C GLU A 187 8.42 -9.03 -6.43
N TYR A 188 7.61 -8.52 -5.52
CA TYR A 188 7.09 -9.27 -4.38
C TYR A 188 5.57 -9.34 -4.48
N THR A 189 5.04 -10.52 -4.74
CA THR A 189 3.61 -10.79 -4.65
C THR A 189 3.14 -10.59 -3.22
N LEU A 190 2.18 -9.68 -3.03
CA LEU A 190 1.59 -9.39 -1.72
C LEU A 190 0.25 -10.09 -1.54
N LEU A 191 -0.56 -10.13 -2.60
CA LEU A 191 -1.90 -10.71 -2.55
C LEU A 191 -2.31 -11.15 -3.97
N SER A 192 -2.80 -12.38 -4.10
CA SER A 192 -3.40 -12.92 -5.32
C SER A 192 -4.93 -12.92 -5.23
N ASN A 193 -5.60 -13.35 -6.30
CA ASN A 193 -7.06 -13.46 -6.38
C ASN A 193 -7.80 -12.14 -6.14
N ILE A 194 -7.26 -11.06 -6.69
CA ILE A 194 -7.88 -9.74 -6.65
C ILE A 194 -8.85 -9.63 -7.83
N LYS A 195 -10.06 -9.15 -7.53
CA LYS A 195 -11.08 -8.84 -8.53
C LYS A 195 -11.02 -7.37 -8.92
N LYS A 196 -10.85 -6.48 -7.92
CA LYS A 196 -10.78 -5.04 -8.14
C LYS A 196 -9.87 -4.38 -7.09
N MET A 197 -9.08 -3.42 -7.51
CA MET A 197 -8.33 -2.55 -6.61
C MET A 197 -8.39 -1.12 -7.13
N GLN A 198 -8.65 -0.17 -6.24
CA GLN A 198 -8.75 1.24 -6.57
C GLN A 198 -8.15 2.10 -5.45
N PHE A 199 -7.36 3.09 -5.86
CA PHE A 199 -6.89 4.14 -4.97
C PHE A 199 -7.79 5.37 -5.08
N GLU A 200 -8.12 5.96 -3.94
CA GLU A 200 -8.75 7.26 -3.86
C GLU A 200 -7.92 8.19 -2.99
N TYR A 201 -7.82 9.45 -3.38
CA TYR A 201 -6.93 10.44 -2.82
C TYR A 201 -7.70 11.52 -2.09
N TRP A 202 -7.32 11.85 -0.86
CA TRP A 202 -8.00 12.88 -0.08
C TRP A 202 -7.67 14.28 -0.58
N ASN A 203 -8.69 14.98 -1.10
CA ASN A 203 -8.57 16.38 -1.46
C ASN A 203 -8.98 17.29 -0.28
N SER A 204 -8.01 18.04 0.26
CA SER A 204 -8.27 18.96 1.37
C SER A 204 -9.12 20.18 1.01
N ALA A 205 -9.25 20.54 -0.27
CA ALA A 205 -10.10 21.67 -0.70
C ALA A 205 -11.57 21.26 -0.72
N THR A 206 -11.86 20.14 -1.36
CA THR A 206 -13.23 19.63 -1.53
C THR A 206 -13.70 18.76 -0.36
N GLN A 207 -12.77 18.36 0.53
CA GLN A 207 -13.01 17.45 1.66
C GLN A 207 -13.61 16.09 1.21
N LYS A 208 -13.23 15.63 0.01
CA LYS A 208 -13.69 14.38 -0.58
C LYS A 208 -12.52 13.56 -1.10
N PHE A 209 -12.77 12.26 -1.26
CA PHE A 209 -11.86 11.36 -1.93
C PHE A 209 -12.08 11.42 -3.45
N GLU A 210 -10.99 11.50 -4.20
CA GLU A 210 -10.99 11.61 -5.66
C GLU A 210 -10.17 10.46 -6.27
N SER A 211 -10.60 9.91 -7.40
CA SER A 211 -9.96 8.71 -7.99
C SER A 211 -8.65 8.99 -8.73
N SER A 212 -8.31 10.26 -8.96
CA SER A 212 -7.09 10.66 -9.68
C SER A 212 -6.20 11.50 -8.76
N VAL A 213 -4.90 11.26 -8.82
CA VAL A 213 -3.93 12.05 -8.06
C VAL A 213 -3.74 13.45 -8.67
N GLU A 214 -3.98 13.60 -9.97
CA GLU A 214 -3.76 14.86 -10.70
C GLU A 214 -4.78 15.94 -10.36
N THR A 215 -5.98 15.57 -9.90
CA THR A 215 -7.01 16.53 -9.47
C THR A 215 -6.62 17.29 -8.20
N LEU A 216 -5.60 16.82 -7.48
CA LEU A 216 -5.04 17.51 -6.31
C LEU A 216 -4.18 18.73 -6.70
N GLY A 217 -3.77 18.87 -7.97
CA GLY A 217 -2.82 19.89 -8.42
C GLY A 217 -1.52 19.85 -7.60
N ASN A 218 -1.02 21.00 -7.15
CA ASN A 218 0.22 21.09 -6.36
C ASN A 218 0.15 20.38 -4.99
N ARG A 219 -1.06 20.06 -4.51
CA ARG A 219 -1.24 19.33 -3.24
C ARG A 219 -0.91 17.85 -3.37
N LYS A 220 -0.71 17.34 -4.60
CA LYS A 220 -0.31 15.96 -4.84
C LYS A 220 0.99 15.60 -4.11
N TYR A 221 1.92 16.54 -4.03
CA TYR A 221 3.20 16.37 -3.34
C TYR A 221 3.07 16.28 -1.81
N SER A 222 1.92 16.64 -1.24
CA SER A 222 1.63 16.61 0.20
C SER A 222 0.42 15.72 0.50
N LEU A 223 0.49 14.46 0.06
CA LEU A 223 -0.62 13.53 0.07
C LEU A 223 -1.04 13.07 1.49
N LYS A 224 -2.04 13.73 2.06
CA LYS A 224 -2.44 13.49 3.47
C LYS A 224 -3.02 12.10 3.74
N ALA A 225 -3.86 11.61 2.83
CA ALA A 225 -4.50 10.31 2.99
C ALA A 225 -4.82 9.67 1.64
N VAL A 226 -4.71 8.34 1.62
CA VAL A 226 -5.10 7.48 0.51
C VAL A 226 -6.05 6.43 1.04
N ARG A 227 -7.17 6.24 0.35
CA ARG A 227 -8.08 5.12 0.58
C ARG A 227 -7.82 4.06 -0.47
N LEU A 228 -7.64 2.83 0.00
CA LEU A 228 -7.58 1.63 -0.83
C LEU A 228 -8.92 0.92 -0.72
N VAL A 229 -9.59 0.76 -1.85
CA VAL A 229 -10.76 -0.12 -1.99
C VAL A 229 -10.29 -1.38 -2.71
N LEU A 230 -10.38 -2.51 -2.03
CA LEU A 230 -9.91 -3.80 -2.50
C LEU A 230 -11.05 -4.81 -2.45
N THR A 231 -11.30 -5.46 -3.57
CA THR A 231 -12.22 -6.59 -3.70
C THR A 231 -11.42 -7.82 -4.12
N TRP A 232 -11.51 -8.89 -3.33
CA TRP A 232 -10.85 -10.16 -3.63
C TRP A 232 -11.86 -11.31 -3.53
N VAL A 233 -11.48 -12.45 -4.10
CA VAL A 233 -12.31 -13.66 -4.14
C VAL A 233 -11.53 -14.76 -3.42
N ASP A 234 -12.19 -15.43 -2.48
CA ASP A 234 -11.61 -16.58 -1.78
C ASP A 234 -11.65 -17.84 -2.65
N LYS A 235 -11.14 -18.96 -2.12
CA LYS A 235 -11.23 -20.27 -2.79
C LYS A 235 -12.64 -20.82 -2.94
N ASN A 236 -13.59 -20.34 -2.15
CA ASN A 236 -15.00 -20.73 -2.20
C ASN A 236 -15.80 -19.85 -3.17
N ASN A 237 -15.14 -18.96 -3.92
CA ASN A 237 -15.74 -17.95 -4.78
C ASN A 237 -16.64 -16.94 -4.04
N SER A 238 -16.40 -16.75 -2.75
CA SER A 238 -17.01 -15.68 -1.97
C SER A 238 -16.25 -14.38 -2.20
N GLU A 239 -16.99 -13.31 -2.48
CA GLU A 239 -16.43 -11.98 -2.70
C GLU A 239 -16.34 -11.22 -1.39
N PHE A 240 -15.17 -10.64 -1.14
CA PHE A 240 -14.93 -9.78 0.01
C PHE A 240 -14.49 -8.40 -0.46
N GLU A 241 -15.04 -7.37 0.17
CA GLU A 241 -14.63 -5.98 -0.06
C GLU A 241 -14.10 -5.37 1.22
N VAL A 242 -12.94 -4.74 1.14
CA VAL A 242 -12.36 -3.95 2.22
C VAL A 242 -12.01 -2.56 1.73
N SER A 243 -12.38 -1.56 2.53
CA SER A 243 -12.01 -0.18 2.32
C SER A 243 -11.17 0.29 3.49
N ARG A 244 -9.90 0.63 3.24
CA ARG A 244 -8.96 1.07 4.27
C ARG A 244 -8.34 2.41 3.91
N THR A 245 -8.41 3.35 4.85
CA THR A 245 -7.79 4.67 4.70
C THR A 245 -6.44 4.69 5.42
N PHE A 246 -5.40 5.06 4.70
CA PHE A 246 -4.05 5.27 5.19
C PHE A 246 -3.75 6.77 5.25
N ARG A 247 -3.02 7.19 6.27
CA ARG A 247 -2.62 8.59 6.47
C ARG A 247 -1.11 8.69 6.45
N SER A 248 -0.60 9.75 5.86
CA SER A 248 0.80 10.11 6.05
C SER A 248 0.96 10.58 7.51
N LEU A 249 1.89 9.95 8.23
CA LEU A 249 2.22 10.31 9.61
C LEU A 249 3.56 11.06 9.69
N TRP A 250 4.30 11.10 8.59
CA TRP A 250 5.59 11.75 8.50
C TRP A 250 5.54 12.92 7.51
N PRO A 251 6.19 14.05 7.81
CA PRO A 251 6.85 14.38 9.08
C PRO A 251 5.84 14.76 10.17
N ASN A 252 6.28 14.73 11.42
CA ASN A 252 5.55 15.37 12.51
C ASN A 252 5.84 16.88 12.43
N PHE A 253 4.85 17.69 12.06
CA PHE A 253 5.00 19.13 11.97
C PHE A 253 3.78 19.86 12.52
N ASP A 254 4.01 21.06 13.06
CA ASP A 254 2.95 21.91 13.58
C ASP A 254 2.17 22.54 12.41
N THR A 255 0.99 22.00 12.15
CA THR A 255 0.08 22.46 11.11
C THR A 255 -0.28 23.95 11.19
N LYS A 256 -0.29 24.56 12.38
CA LYS A 256 -0.63 25.99 12.52
C LYS A 256 0.52 26.86 12.06
N LYS A 257 1.72 26.56 12.55
CA LYS A 257 2.94 27.32 12.21
C LYS A 257 3.27 27.22 10.73
N ASP A 258 3.20 26.03 10.15
CA ASP A 258 3.44 25.81 8.72
C ASP A 258 2.41 26.55 7.85
N TYR A 259 1.14 26.56 8.26
CA TYR A 259 0.11 27.31 7.55
C TYR A 259 0.33 28.82 7.59
N GLU A 260 0.80 29.36 8.72
CA GLU A 260 1.18 30.77 8.82
C GLU A 260 2.40 31.10 7.96
N ASP A 261 3.43 30.27 7.97
CA ASP A 261 4.63 30.44 7.15
C ASP A 261 4.30 30.34 5.65
N ARG A 262 3.42 29.42 5.26
CA ARG A 262 2.90 29.33 3.88
C ARG A 262 2.11 30.58 3.50
N LYS A 263 1.24 31.09 4.37
CA LYS A 263 0.50 32.34 4.12
C LYS A 263 1.41 33.55 4.01
N LYS A 264 2.50 33.61 4.78
CA LYS A 264 3.50 34.68 4.66
C LYS A 264 4.23 34.60 3.32
N ALA A 265 4.71 33.41 2.94
CA ALA A 265 5.36 33.19 1.65
C ALA A 265 4.42 33.49 0.47
N GLU A 266 3.15 33.03 0.52
CA GLU A 266 2.14 33.35 -0.50
C GLU A 266 1.89 34.87 -0.63
N LYS A 267 1.95 35.61 0.49
CA LYS A 267 1.81 37.08 0.51
C LYS A 267 3.05 37.81 0.02
N GLU A 268 4.25 37.30 0.32
CA GLU A 268 5.52 37.84 -0.20
C GLU A 268 5.58 37.69 -1.72
N VAL A 269 5.24 36.50 -2.23
CA VAL A 269 5.12 36.24 -3.68
C VAL A 269 4.05 37.11 -4.34
N ALA A 270 2.94 37.41 -3.65
CA ALA A 270 1.90 38.29 -4.16
C ALA A 270 2.29 39.78 -4.16
N LYS A 271 3.19 40.21 -3.27
CA LYS A 271 3.72 41.59 -3.24
C LYS A 271 4.78 41.84 -4.30
N ASP A 272 5.50 40.82 -4.72
CA ASP A 272 6.53 40.91 -5.77
C ASP A 272 5.95 40.84 -7.20
N LYS A 273 4.62 40.69 -7.34
CA LYS A 273 3.93 40.99 -8.60
C LYS A 273 3.67 42.50 -8.65
N PRO A 274 4.39 43.29 -9.48
CA PRO A 274 4.05 44.70 -9.66
C PRO A 274 2.64 44.78 -10.24
N GLY A 275 1.88 45.77 -9.79
CA GLY A 275 0.53 46.04 -10.27
C GLY A 275 0.52 46.14 -11.79
N GLU A 276 -0.45 45.47 -12.41
CA GLU A 276 -1.15 46.10 -13.53
C GLU A 276 -1.77 47.37 -12.95
N ASP A 277 -1.00 48.45 -12.95
CA ASP A 277 -1.51 49.77 -12.65
C ASP A 277 -2.43 50.18 -13.80
N ASP A 278 -3.61 50.62 -13.41
CA ASP A 278 -4.59 51.31 -14.23
C ASP A 278 -3.92 52.40 -15.09
N GLU A 279 -3.94 52.23 -16.43
CA GLU A 279 -3.85 53.35 -17.37
C GLU A 279 -5.21 53.51 -18.06
N ASP A 280 -6.13 54.18 -17.35
CA ASP A 280 -7.05 55.12 -17.98
C ASP A 280 -6.22 56.37 -18.36
N LEU A 281 -6.00 56.57 -19.66
CA LEU A 281 -5.97 57.88 -20.36
C LEU A 281 -6.12 57.69 -21.87
#